data_AF-A0A6G1YW90-F1
#
_entry.id   AF-A0A6G1YW90-F1
#
_cell.length_a   1.000
_cell.length_b   1.000
_cell.length_c   1.000
_cell.angle_alpha   90.00
_cell.angle_beta   90.00
_cell.angle_gamma   90.00
#
_symmetry.space_group_name_H-M   'P 1'
#
loop_
_entity.id
_entity.type
_entity.pdbx_description
1 polymer ?
#
loop_
_entity_poly.entity_id
_entity_poly.type
_entity_poly.pdbx_seq_one_letter_code
_entity_poly.pdbx_strand_id
1 'polypeptide(L)'
;MRTSDPNSVSVIHRRWSFTRLNPSSYKISYLISLLGIAVVIVLSYTNIFKTDLSMLALHLPLGLAAMTGSVFLDFYALRGRSLNKITKVFHVSAFASLLWALTIILGIVFHTLLSKTTSPTSYVVEGMLLAVGMRIGIFASVFGAGIPRSILSAFIQP
;
A
#
# COMPACT_ATOMS: atom_id res chain seq x y z
N MET A 1 -43.26 -0.80 25.60
CA MET A 1 -42.13 -0.47 24.70
C MET A 1 -40.89 -0.34 25.58
N ARG A 2 -39.98 -1.33 25.60
CA ARG A 2 -38.85 -1.35 26.56
C ARG A 2 -37.80 -0.34 26.09
N THR A 3 -37.64 0.75 26.83
CA THR A 3 -36.57 1.72 26.60
C THR A 3 -35.23 1.01 26.80
N SER A 4 -34.35 1.06 25.80
CA SER A 4 -33.02 0.46 25.92
C SER A 4 -32.25 1.21 26.99
N ASP A 5 -31.84 0.50 28.05
CA ASP A 5 -31.04 1.06 29.14
C ASP A 5 -29.80 1.75 28.56
N PRO A 6 -29.58 3.05 28.83
CA PRO A 6 -28.44 3.80 28.28
C PRO A 6 -27.09 3.20 28.70
N ASN A 7 -27.07 2.40 29.78
CA ASN A 7 -25.90 1.71 30.32
C ASN A 7 -25.82 0.22 29.94
N SER A 8 -26.63 -0.26 29.00
CA SER A 8 -26.52 -1.62 28.51
C SER A 8 -25.11 -1.89 27.95
N VAL A 9 -24.53 -3.03 28.32
CA VAL A 9 -23.19 -3.48 27.87
C VAL A 9 -23.08 -3.46 26.33
N SER A 10 -24.17 -3.74 25.63
CA SER A 10 -24.24 -3.66 24.16
C SER A 10 -24.11 -2.23 23.61
N VAL A 11 -24.62 -1.23 24.32
CA VAL A 11 -24.50 0.20 23.96
C VAL A 11 -23.06 0.69 24.19
N ILE A 12 -22.42 0.21 25.26
CA ILE A 12 -21.01 0.49 25.56
C ILE A 12 -20.09 -0.12 24.48
N HIS A 13 -20.27 -1.40 24.12
CA HIS A 13 -19.49 -2.01 23.04
C HIS A 13 -19.71 -1.34 21.68
N ARG A 14 -20.91 -0.81 21.41
CA ARG A 14 -21.21 -0.03 20.20
C ARG A 14 -20.54 1.35 20.21
N ARG A 15 -20.38 1.98 21.38
CA ARG A 15 -19.70 3.28 21.52
C ARG A 15 -18.18 3.17 21.33
N TRP A 16 -17.61 2.05 21.77
CA TRP A 16 -16.18 1.73 21.64
C TRP A 16 -15.87 0.78 20.47
N SER A 17 -16.80 0.54 19.55
CA SER A 17 -16.49 -0.25 18.35
C SER A 17 -15.53 0.49 17.42
N PHE A 18 -15.52 1.83 17.46
CA PHE A 18 -14.59 2.66 16.70
C PHE A 18 -13.13 2.44 17.15
N THR A 19 -12.87 2.17 18.43
CA THR A 19 -11.52 1.81 18.91
C THR A 19 -11.10 0.38 18.55
N ARG A 20 -12.01 -0.46 18.01
CA ARG A 20 -11.65 -1.73 17.36
C ARG A 20 -11.12 -1.57 15.93
N LEU A 21 -11.21 -0.37 15.34
CA LEU A 21 -10.48 -0.03 14.11
C LEU A 21 -8.99 0.13 14.45
N ASN A 22 -8.35 -0.99 14.77
CA ASN A 22 -6.92 -1.02 14.99
C ASN A 22 -6.23 -0.88 13.62
N PRO A 23 -5.36 0.13 13.41
CA PRO A 23 -4.54 0.22 12.19
C PRO A 23 -3.71 -1.04 11.92
N SER A 24 -3.44 -1.83 12.97
CA SER A 24 -2.78 -3.15 12.91
C SER A 24 -3.70 -4.28 12.42
N SER A 25 -4.97 -4.01 12.15
CA SER A 25 -5.88 -4.98 11.55
C SER A 25 -5.48 -5.23 10.10
N TYR A 26 -5.26 -6.50 9.76
CA TYR A 26 -4.80 -6.90 8.43
C TYR A 26 -5.77 -6.46 7.32
N LYS A 27 -7.08 -6.39 7.61
CA LYS A 27 -8.10 -5.93 6.66
C LYS A 27 -7.93 -4.46 6.30
N ILE A 28 -7.61 -3.63 7.29
CA ILE A 28 -7.39 -2.19 7.09
C ILE A 28 -6.09 -1.97 6.33
N SER A 29 -5.01 -2.67 6.72
CA SER A 29 -3.74 -2.60 6.00
C SER A 29 -3.89 -3.03 4.54
N TYR A 30 -4.60 -4.13 4.28
CA TYR A 30 -4.88 -4.59 2.92
C TYR A 30 -5.73 -3.59 2.11
N LEU A 31 -6.76 -3.01 2.71
CA LEU A 31 -7.56 -1.99 2.04
C LEU A 31 -6.72 -0.76 1.67
N ILE A 32 -5.86 -0.30 2.59
CA ILE A 32 -4.94 0.81 2.35
C ILE A 32 -3.98 0.47 1.21
N SER A 33 -3.45 -0.75 1.18
CA SER A 33 -2.53 -1.17 0.14
C SER A 33 -3.20 -1.20 -1.24
N LEU A 34 -4.45 -1.69 -1.32
CA LEU A 34 -5.25 -1.64 -2.55
C LEU A 34 -5.54 -0.20 -3.00
N LEU A 35 -5.93 0.68 -2.07
CA LEU A 35 -6.19 2.09 -2.39
C LEU A 35 -4.92 2.80 -2.87
N GLY A 36 -3.78 2.55 -2.21
CA GLY A 36 -2.49 3.12 -2.62
C GLY A 36 -2.12 2.73 -4.06
N ILE A 37 -2.24 1.45 -4.40
CA ILE A 37 -1.98 0.97 -5.78
C ILE A 37 -3.02 1.49 -6.78
N ALA A 38 -4.31 1.54 -6.42
CA ALA A 38 -5.32 2.14 -7.28
C ALA A 38 -4.99 3.59 -7.63
N VAL A 39 -4.56 4.38 -6.63
CA VAL A 39 -4.13 5.77 -6.84
C VAL A 39 -2.91 5.83 -7.76
N VAL A 40 -1.89 4.99 -7.54
CA VAL A 40 -0.70 4.92 -8.41
C VAL A 40 -1.11 4.63 -9.86
N ILE A 41 -1.96 3.63 -10.09
CA ILE A 41 -2.41 3.24 -11.44
C ILE A 41 -3.20 4.39 -12.09
N VAL A 42 -4.18 4.95 -11.39
CA VAL A 42 -5.01 6.05 -11.93
C VAL A 42 -4.16 7.26 -12.25
N LEU A 43 -3.26 7.68 -11.35
CA LEU A 43 -2.40 8.84 -11.58
C LEU A 43 -1.43 8.60 -12.73
N SER A 44 -0.87 7.40 -12.84
CA SER A 44 0.03 7.04 -13.95
C SER A 44 -0.71 7.05 -15.29
N TYR A 45 -1.90 6.46 -15.35
CA TYR A 45 -2.69 6.41 -16.59
C TYR A 45 -3.18 7.79 -17.03
N THR A 46 -3.63 8.63 -16.09
CA THR A 46 -4.18 9.97 -16.39
C THR A 46 -3.10 11.01 -16.70
N ASN A 47 -2.01 11.05 -15.93
CA ASN A 47 -1.01 12.13 -16.03
C ASN A 47 0.18 11.77 -16.93
N ILE A 48 0.49 10.48 -17.09
CA ILE A 48 1.71 10.05 -17.78
C ILE A 48 1.38 9.42 -19.13
N PHE A 49 0.56 8.37 -19.13
CA PHE A 49 0.26 7.63 -20.36
C PHE A 49 -0.87 8.26 -21.18
N LYS A 50 -1.74 9.07 -20.57
CA LYS A 50 -2.89 9.74 -21.21
C LYS A 50 -3.72 8.77 -22.07
N THR A 51 -4.01 7.61 -21.50
CA THR A 51 -4.65 6.49 -22.18
C THR A 51 -6.17 6.52 -22.05
N ASP A 52 -6.84 5.77 -22.93
CA ASP A 52 -8.31 5.64 -22.94
C ASP A 52 -8.87 5.01 -21.66
N LEU A 53 -10.12 5.35 -21.35
CA LEU A 53 -10.84 4.85 -20.17
C LEU A 53 -10.99 3.32 -20.18
N SER A 54 -11.09 2.71 -21.36
CA SER A 54 -11.14 1.25 -21.54
C SER A 54 -9.86 0.55 -21.07
N MET A 55 -8.70 1.14 -21.35
CA MET A 55 -7.41 0.61 -20.90
C MET A 55 -7.27 0.76 -19.39
N LEU A 56 -7.69 1.88 -18.81
CA LEU A 56 -7.72 2.04 -17.35
C LEU A 56 -8.62 1.00 -16.68
N ALA A 57 -9.81 0.73 -17.25
CA ALA A 57 -10.75 -0.24 -16.72
C ALA A 57 -10.20 -1.68 -16.72
N LEU A 58 -9.30 -2.02 -17.64
CA LEU A 58 -8.61 -3.32 -17.69
C LEU A 58 -7.43 -3.39 -16.70
N HIS A 59 -6.59 -2.35 -16.66
CA HIS A 59 -5.36 -2.38 -15.87
C HIS A 59 -5.58 -2.18 -14.38
N LEU A 60 -6.65 -1.49 -13.98
CA LEU A 60 -7.00 -1.32 -12.57
C LEU A 60 -7.24 -2.68 -11.87
N PRO A 61 -8.17 -3.55 -12.31
CA PRO A 61 -8.38 -4.85 -11.66
C PRO A 61 -7.16 -5.76 -11.78
N LEU A 62 -6.42 -5.72 -12.91
CA LEU A 62 -5.17 -6.48 -13.06
C LEU A 62 -4.10 -6.06 -12.05
N GLY A 63 -3.91 -4.75 -11.85
CA GLY A 63 -2.96 -4.23 -10.88
C GLY A 63 -3.34 -4.55 -9.43
N LEU A 64 -4.64 -4.50 -9.10
CA LEU A 64 -5.13 -4.92 -7.78
C LEU A 64 -4.95 -6.43 -7.56
N ALA A 65 -5.17 -7.25 -8.59
CA ALA A 65 -4.93 -8.69 -8.53
C ALA A 65 -3.43 -9.01 -8.39
N ALA A 66 -2.57 -8.34 -9.16
CA ALA A 66 -1.11 -8.47 -9.09
C ALA A 66 -0.58 -8.08 -7.70
N MET A 67 -1.09 -6.97 -7.16
CA MET A 67 -0.79 -6.50 -5.80
C MET A 67 -1.18 -7.54 -4.73
N THR A 68 -2.34 -8.15 -4.89
CA THR A 68 -2.80 -9.19 -3.96
C THR A 68 -1.86 -10.40 -4.03
N GLY A 69 -1.51 -10.83 -5.25
CA GLY A 69 -0.57 -11.93 -5.48
C GLY A 69 0.83 -11.66 -4.95
N SER A 70 1.37 -10.45 -5.14
CA SER A 70 2.70 -10.07 -4.70
C SER A 70 2.85 -10.11 -3.18
N VAL A 71 1.83 -9.72 -2.42
CA VAL A 71 1.81 -9.86 -0.95
C VAL A 71 1.89 -11.32 -0.51
N PHE A 72 1.25 -12.25 -1.23
CA PHE A 72 1.39 -13.68 -0.95
C PHE A 72 2.79 -14.20 -1.30
N LEU A 73 3.36 -13.71 -2.40
CA LEU A 73 4.74 -14.03 -2.78
C LEU A 73 5.74 -13.52 -1.74
N ASP A 74 5.55 -12.33 -1.18
CA ASP A 74 6.36 -11.81 -0.06
C ASP A 74 6.28 -12.71 1.16
N PHE A 75 5.07 -13.13 1.53
CA PHE A 75 4.86 -14.03 2.65
C PHE A 75 5.58 -15.36 2.46
N TYR A 76 5.60 -15.89 1.24
CA TYR A 76 6.36 -17.07 0.89
C TYR A 76 7.88 -16.81 0.91
N ALA A 77 8.31 -15.70 0.30
CA ALA A 77 9.70 -15.28 0.21
C ALA A 77 10.31 -15.03 1.60
N LEU A 78 9.52 -14.66 2.60
CA LEU A 78 9.96 -14.42 3.99
C LEU A 78 9.66 -15.60 4.94
N ARG A 79 9.26 -16.77 4.43
CA ARG A 79 8.98 -17.96 5.23
C ARG A 79 10.17 -18.40 6.10
N GLY A 80 9.88 -18.78 7.34
CA GLY A 80 10.88 -19.23 8.33
C GLY A 80 11.57 -18.10 9.11
N ARG A 81 11.09 -16.85 9.00
CA ARG A 81 11.59 -15.71 9.78
C ARG A 81 10.72 -15.44 11.01
N SER A 82 11.35 -14.91 12.06
CA SER A 82 10.77 -14.75 13.41
C SER A 82 9.45 -13.96 13.43
N LEU A 83 9.27 -13.05 12.46
CA LEU A 83 8.11 -12.16 12.37
C LEU A 83 7.30 -12.30 11.08
N ASN A 84 7.41 -13.43 10.36
CA ASN A 84 6.63 -13.67 9.14
C ASN A 84 5.15 -13.98 9.43
N LYS A 85 4.39 -12.97 9.84
CA LYS A 85 2.93 -13.01 9.94
C LYS A 85 2.34 -12.28 8.74
N ILE A 86 1.36 -12.89 8.08
CA ILE A 86 0.69 -12.29 6.90
C ILE A 86 0.17 -10.88 7.19
N THR A 87 -0.29 -10.64 8.43
CA THR A 87 -0.76 -9.32 8.89
C THR A 87 0.32 -8.25 8.84
N LYS A 88 1.58 -8.60 9.15
CA LYS A 88 2.72 -7.68 9.06
C LYS A 88 3.13 -7.44 7.62
N VAL A 89 3.09 -8.47 6.77
CA VAL A 89 3.41 -8.32 5.35
C VAL A 89 2.41 -7.36 4.67
N PHE A 90 1.10 -7.50 4.96
CA PHE A 90 0.09 -6.54 4.52
C PHE A 90 0.38 -5.11 5.01
N HIS A 91 0.87 -4.97 6.23
CA HIS A 91 1.22 -3.65 6.78
C HIS A 91 2.41 -2.99 6.06
N VAL A 92 3.45 -3.78 5.75
CA VAL A 92 4.59 -3.29 4.95
C VAL A 92 4.14 -2.89 3.56
N SER A 93 3.32 -3.72 2.91
CA SER A 93 2.80 -3.45 1.58
C SER A 93 1.91 -2.20 1.54
N ALA A 94 1.11 -1.97 2.59
CA ALA A 94 0.32 -0.75 2.77
C ALA A 94 1.18 0.50 2.82
N PHE A 95 2.23 0.51 3.66
CA PHE A 95 3.12 1.67 3.78
C PHE A 95 3.93 1.90 2.51
N ALA A 96 4.41 0.84 1.85
CA ALA A 96 5.14 0.96 0.58
C ALA A 96 4.24 1.57 -0.52
N SER A 97 3.00 1.10 -0.63
CA SER A 97 2.03 1.61 -1.62
C SER A 97 1.63 3.06 -1.34
N LEU A 98 1.45 3.42 -0.06
CA LEU A 98 1.18 4.81 0.33
C LEU A 98 2.36 5.72 0.05
N LEU A 99 3.58 5.29 0.35
CA LEU A 99 4.79 6.06 0.06
C LEU A 99 4.92 6.30 -1.45
N TRP A 100 4.67 5.26 -2.26
CA TRP A 100 4.68 5.39 -3.72
C TRP A 100 3.61 6.38 -4.20
N ALA A 101 2.36 6.22 -3.77
CA ALA A 101 1.28 7.14 -4.12
C ALA A 101 1.60 8.59 -3.71
N LEU A 102 2.11 8.79 -2.49
CA LEU A 102 2.47 10.10 -1.96
C LEU A 102 3.57 10.77 -2.79
N THR A 103 4.60 10.03 -3.17
CA THR A 103 5.70 10.57 -3.99
C THR A 103 5.22 11.01 -5.38
N ILE A 104 4.29 10.29 -6.00
CA ILE A 104 3.68 10.70 -7.28
C ILE A 104 2.85 11.97 -7.08
N ILE A 105 2.01 12.02 -6.04
CA ILE A 105 1.16 13.19 -5.75
C ILE A 105 2.04 14.42 -5.53
N LEU A 106 3.05 14.32 -4.67
CA LEU A 106 3.99 15.42 -4.41
C LEU A 106 4.77 15.81 -5.67
N GLY A 107 5.20 14.82 -6.47
CA GLY A 107 5.87 15.05 -7.75
C GLY A 107 5.02 15.88 -8.70
N ILE A 108 3.74 15.52 -8.88
CA ILE A 108 2.79 16.26 -9.71
C ILE A 108 2.53 17.68 -9.14
N VAL A 109 2.31 17.80 -7.83
CA VAL A 109 2.10 19.10 -7.18
C VAL A 109 3.32 20.01 -7.37
N PHE A 110 4.53 19.54 -7.12
CA PHE A 110 5.74 20.34 -7.34
C PHE A 110 5.99 20.64 -8.82
N HIS A 111 5.69 19.70 -9.72
CA HIS A 111 5.83 19.90 -11.16
C HIS A 111 4.93 21.05 -11.65
N THR A 112 3.67 21.07 -11.22
CA THR A 112 2.71 22.14 -11.54
C THR A 112 3.10 23.47 -10.91
N LEU A 113 3.50 23.49 -9.64
CA LEU A 113 3.92 24.72 -8.94
C LEU A 113 5.18 25.34 -9.56
N LEU A 114 6.13 24.51 -10.00
CA LEU A 114 7.39 24.96 -10.61
C LEU A 114 7.29 25.18 -12.12
N SER A 115 6.10 25.02 -12.73
CA SER A 115 5.87 25.19 -14.17
C SER A 115 6.88 24.42 -15.04
N LYS A 116 7.27 23.22 -14.61
CA LYS A 116 8.24 22.40 -15.34
C LYS A 116 7.64 21.93 -16.68
N THR A 117 8.41 22.03 -17.76
CA THR A 117 7.99 21.60 -19.11
C THR A 117 8.36 20.15 -19.44
N THR A 118 9.11 19.48 -18.57
CA THR A 118 9.56 18.10 -18.75
C THR A 118 8.45 17.09 -18.47
N SER A 119 8.50 15.91 -19.10
CA SER A 119 7.51 14.86 -18.85
C SER A 119 7.51 14.38 -17.38
N PRO A 120 6.34 14.15 -16.76
CA PRO A 120 6.19 13.78 -15.35
C PRO A 120 6.54 12.31 -15.03
N THR A 121 7.19 11.59 -15.94
CA THR A 121 7.47 10.15 -15.83
C THR A 121 8.42 9.80 -14.67
N SER A 122 9.31 10.70 -14.28
CA SER A 122 10.35 10.40 -13.28
C SER A 122 9.79 10.12 -11.88
N TYR A 123 8.68 10.77 -11.50
CA TYR A 123 8.08 10.66 -10.17
C TYR A 123 7.56 9.25 -9.83
N VAL A 124 7.08 8.51 -10.84
CA VAL A 124 6.62 7.13 -10.65
C VAL A 124 7.80 6.22 -10.32
N VAL A 125 8.91 6.38 -11.04
CA VAL A 125 10.12 5.57 -10.84
C VAL A 125 10.80 5.93 -9.54
N GLU A 126 10.92 7.22 -9.22
CA GLU A 126 11.45 7.71 -7.94
C GLU A 126 10.66 7.14 -6.77
N GLY A 127 9.33 7.19 -6.85
CA GLY A 127 8.44 6.61 -5.85
C GLY A 127 8.55 5.10 -5.73
N MET A 128 8.70 4.40 -6.86
CA MET A 128 8.93 2.96 -6.89
C MET A 128 10.23 2.60 -6.16
N LEU A 129 11.33 3.29 -6.46
CA LEU A 129 12.63 3.07 -5.83
C LEU A 129 12.61 3.39 -4.32
N LEU A 130 11.91 4.46 -3.91
CA LEU A 130 11.72 4.78 -2.49
C LEU A 130 10.93 3.68 -1.77
N ALA A 131 9.87 3.17 -2.38
CA ALA A 131 9.10 2.06 -1.83
C ALA A 131 9.95 0.78 -1.72
N VAL A 132 10.74 0.42 -2.74
CA VAL A 132 11.68 -0.71 -2.68
C VAL A 132 12.69 -0.52 -1.54
N GLY A 133 13.33 0.65 -1.44
CA GLY A 133 14.32 0.93 -0.40
C GLY A 133 13.76 0.78 1.01
N MET A 134 12.55 1.30 1.23
CA MET A 134 11.80 1.12 2.48
C MET A 134 11.55 -0.36 2.76
N ARG A 135 11.11 -1.15 1.77
CA ARG A 135 10.83 -2.59 1.92
C ARG A 135 12.10 -3.36 2.30
N ILE A 136 13.23 -3.08 1.65
CA ILE A 136 14.53 -3.68 2.00
C ILE A 136 14.86 -3.41 3.47
N GLY A 137 14.73 -2.16 3.91
CA GLY A 137 15.00 -1.75 5.28
C GLY A 137 14.14 -2.50 6.29
N ILE A 138 12.83 -2.63 6.03
CA ILE A 138 11.92 -3.34 6.94
C ILE A 138 12.17 -4.85 6.93
N PHE A 139 12.40 -5.46 5.77
CA PHE A 139 12.68 -6.89 5.69
C PHE A 139 13.99 -7.26 6.39
N ALA A 140 15.02 -6.41 6.28
CA ALA A 140 16.27 -6.62 6.99
C ALA A 140 16.14 -6.37 8.51
N SER A 141 15.60 -5.22 8.93
CA SER A 141 15.59 -4.81 10.34
C SER A 141 14.47 -5.43 11.17
N VAL A 142 13.24 -5.49 10.65
CA VAL A 142 12.06 -5.96 11.39
C VAL A 142 11.84 -7.45 11.19
N PHE A 143 11.94 -7.96 9.96
CA PHE A 143 11.75 -9.39 9.70
C PHE A 143 13.02 -10.21 9.93
N GLY A 144 14.19 -9.57 10.07
CA GLY A 144 15.46 -10.27 10.29
C GLY A 144 15.89 -11.14 9.11
N ALA A 145 15.48 -10.77 7.87
CA ALA A 145 15.97 -11.43 6.68
C ALA A 145 17.38 -10.92 6.33
N GLY A 146 18.26 -11.81 5.88
CA GLY A 146 19.57 -11.41 5.39
C GLY A 146 19.46 -10.48 4.18
N ILE A 147 20.42 -9.57 4.02
CA ILE A 147 20.41 -8.52 2.98
C ILE A 147 20.06 -9.05 1.57
N PRO A 148 20.65 -10.15 1.06
CA PRO A 148 20.32 -10.66 -0.27
C PRO A 148 18.84 -11.05 -0.41
N ARG A 149 18.28 -11.69 0.63
CA ARG A 149 16.87 -12.12 0.64
C ARG A 149 15.92 -10.93 0.78
N SER A 150 16.29 -9.93 1.57
CA SER A 150 15.54 -8.68 1.72
C SER A 150 15.46 -7.93 0.40
N ILE A 151 16.57 -7.84 -0.35
CA ILE A 151 16.60 -7.23 -1.69
C ILE A 151 15.68 -7.99 -2.65
N LEU A 152 15.87 -9.31 -2.78
CA LEU A 152 15.05 -10.12 -3.70
C LEU A 152 13.55 -10.02 -3.39
N SER A 153 13.19 -10.08 -2.10
CA SER A 153 11.78 -9.97 -1.68
C SER A 153 11.24 -8.54 -1.90
N ALA A 154 12.08 -7.53 -1.70
CA ALA A 154 11.71 -6.13 -1.91
C ALA A 154 11.48 -5.77 -3.39
N PHE A 155 11.91 -6.57 -4.35
CA PHE A 155 11.62 -6.37 -5.78
C PHE A 155 10.39 -7.13 -6.30
N ILE A 156 9.74 -7.95 -5.46
CA ILE A 156 8.46 -8.60 -5.81
C ILE A 156 7.34 -7.57 -6.01
N GLN A 157 7.48 -6.39 -5.39
CA GLN A 157 6.57 -5.26 -5.40
C GLN A 157 7.40 -3.99 -5.12
N PRO A 158 7.21 -2.81 -5.71
CA PRO A 158 6.00 -2.26 -6.31
C PRO A 158 5.62 -2.90 -7.64
#